data_AF-A0A2N8TAJ3-F1
#
_entry.id   AF-A0A2N8TAJ3-F1
#
_cell.length_a   1.000
_cell.length_b   1.000
_cell.length_c   1.000
_cell.angle_alpha   90.00
_cell.angle_beta   90.00
_cell.angle_gamma   90.00
#
_symmetry.space_group_name_H-M   'P 1'
#
loop_
_entity.id
_entity.type
_entity.pdbx_description
1 polymer ?
#
loop_
_entity_poly.entity_id
_entity_poly.type
_entity_poly.pdbx_seq_one_letter_code
_entity_poly.pdbx_strand_id
1 'polypeptide(L)'
;LERQAQCVRESNRRGFFRTDEAFHATLAELSGYPGVWQIILEVKTQIDRYRLLTLPLEGRMTEVLAEHRAVIDALASNDPKRAVRAMREHLDHVLPVLEITRRLRPEYFTV
;
A
#
# COMPACT_ATOMS: atom_id res chain seq x y z
N LEU A 1 -5.90 -9.39 -6.13
CA LEU A 1 -6.82 -8.79 -5.14
C LEU A 1 -7.62 -9.81 -4.33
N GLU A 2 -8.00 -10.96 -4.88
CA GLU A 2 -8.75 -12.00 -4.14
C GLU A 2 -8.06 -12.45 -2.84
N ARG A 3 -6.73 -12.66 -2.89
CA ARG A 3 -5.94 -13.01 -1.70
C ARG A 3 -5.97 -11.91 -0.63
N GLN A 4 -5.91 -10.64 -1.03
CA GLN A 4 -6.08 -9.52 -0.10
C GLN A 4 -7.49 -9.53 0.51
N ALA A 5 -8.53 -9.71 -0.30
CA ALA A 5 -9.92 -9.80 0.17
C ALA A 5 -10.15 -10.96 1.15
N GLN A 6 -9.50 -12.11 0.93
CA GLN A 6 -9.52 -13.21 1.89
C GLN A 6 -8.85 -12.79 3.21
N CYS A 7 -7.70 -12.13 3.15
CA CYS A 7 -7.02 -11.66 4.35
C CYS A 7 -7.87 -10.64 5.13
N VAL A 8 -8.64 -9.78 4.44
CA VAL A 8 -9.60 -8.88 5.12
C VAL A 8 -10.65 -9.67 5.89
N ARG A 9 -11.30 -10.66 5.25
CA ARG A 9 -12.33 -11.50 5.89
C ARG A 9 -11.81 -12.26 7.11
N GLU A 10 -10.58 -12.77 7.03
CA GLU A 10 -9.94 -13.52 8.10
C GLU A 10 -9.27 -12.63 9.16
N SER A 11 -9.31 -11.31 9.00
CA SER A 11 -8.51 -10.36 9.80
C SER A 11 -7.01 -10.70 9.82
N ASN A 12 -6.51 -11.31 8.74
CA ASN A 12 -5.13 -11.79 8.62
C ASN A 12 -4.19 -10.67 8.16
N ARG A 13 -3.77 -9.82 9.11
CA ARG A 13 -2.92 -8.65 8.85
C ARG A 13 -1.58 -8.98 8.20
N ARG A 14 -0.90 -10.03 8.66
CA ARG A 14 0.40 -10.47 8.08
C ARG A 14 0.21 -11.03 6.68
N GLY A 15 -0.88 -11.74 6.43
CA GLY A 15 -1.28 -12.17 5.10
C GLY A 15 -1.52 -10.98 4.18
N PHE A 16 -2.31 -10.01 4.65
CA PHE A 16 -2.65 -8.81 3.91
C PHE A 16 -1.39 -8.05 3.48
N PHE A 17 -0.49 -7.75 4.42
CA PHE A 17 0.78 -7.07 4.14
C PHE A 17 1.59 -7.78 3.03
N ARG A 18 1.74 -9.10 3.10
CA ARG A 18 2.47 -9.86 2.07
C ARG A 18 1.79 -9.81 0.71
N THR A 19 0.46 -9.89 0.67
CA THR A 19 -0.30 -9.83 -0.59
C THR A 19 -0.37 -8.41 -1.15
N ASP A 20 -0.16 -7.41 -0.33
CA ASP A 20 -0.02 -6.01 -0.71
C ASP A 20 1.39 -5.73 -1.26
N GLU A 21 2.45 -6.25 -0.64
CA GLU A 21 3.81 -6.19 -1.24
C GLU A 21 3.84 -6.80 -2.64
N ALA A 22 3.23 -7.97 -2.80
CA ALA A 22 3.13 -8.63 -4.10
C ALA A 22 2.35 -7.79 -5.12
N PHE A 23 1.32 -7.05 -4.68
CA PHE A 23 0.56 -6.15 -5.56
C PHE A 23 1.46 -5.02 -6.10
N HIS A 24 2.19 -4.34 -5.22
CA HIS A 24 3.10 -3.26 -5.62
C HIS A 24 4.25 -3.75 -6.50
N ALA A 25 4.87 -4.88 -6.15
CA ALA A 25 5.92 -5.49 -6.95
C ALA A 25 5.42 -5.84 -8.37
N THR A 26 4.22 -6.42 -8.47
CA THR A 26 3.62 -6.76 -9.77
C THR A 26 3.40 -5.51 -10.63
N LEU A 27 2.89 -4.41 -10.05
CA LEU A 27 2.71 -3.16 -10.79
C LEU A 27 4.05 -2.57 -11.27
N ALA A 28 5.08 -2.63 -10.43
CA ALA A 28 6.42 -2.19 -10.78
C ALA A 28 7.01 -3.04 -11.93
N GLU A 29 6.86 -4.36 -11.89
CA GLU A 29 7.29 -5.26 -12.96
C GLU A 29 6.56 -5.00 -14.29
N LEU A 30 5.25 -4.75 -14.24
CA LEU A 30 4.43 -4.44 -15.42
C LEU A 30 4.71 -3.06 -16.03
N SER A 31 5.39 -2.17 -15.31
CA SER A 31 5.68 -0.82 -15.78
C SER A 31 6.68 -0.75 -16.95
N GLY A 32 7.38 -1.85 -17.25
CA GLY A 32 8.38 -1.92 -18.31
C GLY A 32 9.73 -1.28 -17.94
N TYR A 33 9.96 -0.99 -16.65
CA TYR A 33 11.23 -0.47 -16.13
C TYR A 33 11.92 -1.53 -15.25
N PRO A 34 12.80 -2.37 -15.83
CA PRO A 34 13.54 -3.38 -15.08
C PRO A 34 14.29 -2.76 -13.89
N GLY A 35 14.18 -3.38 -12.71
CA GLY A 35 14.87 -2.94 -11.50
C GLY A 35 14.20 -1.79 -10.74
N VAL A 36 13.14 -1.16 -11.27
CA VAL A 36 12.45 -0.06 -10.57
C VAL A 36 11.92 -0.48 -9.20
N TRP A 37 11.51 -1.74 -9.05
CA TRP A 37 11.08 -2.27 -7.76
C TRP A 37 12.18 -2.21 -6.69
N GLN A 38 13.44 -2.49 -7.05
CA GLN A 38 14.55 -2.42 -6.10
C GLN A 38 14.80 -0.99 -5.62
N ILE A 39 14.68 -0.02 -6.52
CA ILE A 39 14.77 1.41 -6.19
C ILE A 39 13.62 1.81 -5.25
N ILE A 40 12.40 1.34 -5.53
CA ILE A 40 11.24 1.60 -4.67
C ILE A 40 11.48 1.02 -3.27
N LEU A 41 12.02 -0.20 -3.16
CA LEU A 41 12.28 -0.86 -1.86
C LEU A 41 13.20 -0.05 -0.93
N GLU A 42 14.18 0.65 -1.48
CA GLU A 42 15.12 1.49 -0.70
C GLU A 42 14.38 2.57 0.11
N VAL A 43 13.35 3.18 -0.48
CA VAL A 43 12.54 4.23 0.16
C VAL A 43 11.37 3.63 0.93
N LYS A 44 10.76 2.59 0.36
CA LYS A 44 9.53 1.96 0.85
C LYS A 44 9.69 1.29 2.21
N THR A 45 10.89 0.87 2.59
CA THR A 45 11.15 0.28 3.92
C THR A 45 10.63 1.14 5.07
N GLN A 46 10.73 2.48 4.97
CA GLN A 46 10.18 3.39 5.99
C GLN A 46 8.65 3.43 5.95
N ILE A 47 8.07 3.40 4.75
CA ILE A 47 6.63 3.35 4.53
C ILE A 47 6.04 2.03 5.07
N ASP A 48 6.76 0.92 4.94
CA ASP A 48 6.28 -0.41 5.34
C ASP A 48 6.16 -0.58 6.84
N ARG A 49 7.10 -0.03 7.61
CA ARG A 49 7.00 0.04 9.08
C ARG A 49 5.69 0.70 9.48
N TYR A 50 5.36 1.80 8.81
CA TYR A 50 4.16 2.57 9.06
C TYR A 50 2.88 1.83 8.63
N ARG A 51 2.89 1.18 7.47
CA ARG A 51 1.78 0.34 7.01
C ARG A 51 1.51 -0.79 8.00
N LEU A 52 2.55 -1.44 8.54
CA LEU A 52 2.41 -2.45 9.58
C LEU A 52 1.82 -1.91 10.89
N LEU A 53 2.17 -0.68 11.30
CA LEU A 53 1.62 -0.04 12.50
C LEU A 53 0.14 0.33 12.36
N THR A 54 -0.36 0.52 11.14
CA THR A 54 -1.74 0.97 10.89
C THR A 54 -2.70 -0.12 10.45
N LEU A 55 -2.22 -1.25 9.93
CA LEU A 55 -3.07 -2.42 9.64
C LEU A 55 -3.92 -2.92 10.83
N PRO A 56 -3.54 -2.73 12.11
CA PRO A 56 -4.41 -3.04 13.24
C PRO A 56 -5.61 -2.11 13.42
N LEU A 57 -5.59 -0.90 12.83
CA LEU A 57 -6.71 0.04 12.90
C LEU A 57 -7.94 -0.57 12.23
N GLU A 58 -9.08 -0.40 12.88
CA GLU A 58 -10.35 -0.90 12.38
C GLU A 58 -10.64 -0.31 10.99
N GLY A 59 -11.15 -1.13 10.07
CA GLY A 59 -11.47 -0.72 8.71
C GLY A 59 -10.27 -0.58 7.76
N ARG A 60 -9.03 -0.42 8.25
CA ARG A 60 -7.87 -0.05 7.41
C ARG A 60 -7.59 -1.03 6.27
N MET A 61 -7.66 -2.34 6.52
CA MET A 61 -7.44 -3.34 5.45
C MET A 61 -8.53 -3.28 4.37
N THR A 62 -9.77 -2.95 4.75
CA THR A 62 -10.89 -2.80 3.81
C THR A 62 -10.72 -1.57 2.94
N GLU A 63 -10.30 -0.44 3.53
CA GLU A 63 -9.98 0.80 2.81
C GLU A 63 -8.89 0.57 1.76
N VAL A 64 -7.76 -0.01 2.19
CA VAL A 64 -6.62 -0.27 1.28
C VAL A 64 -7.02 -1.23 0.16
N LEU A 65 -7.86 -2.24 0.45
CA LEU A 65 -8.39 -3.13 -0.59
C LEU A 65 -9.24 -2.37 -1.63
N ALA A 66 -10.05 -1.40 -1.20
CA ALA A 66 -10.84 -0.57 -2.09
C ALA A 66 -9.95 0.36 -2.95
N GLU A 67 -8.91 0.94 -2.36
CA GLU A 67 -7.91 1.75 -3.06
C GLU A 67 -7.20 0.92 -4.16
N HIS A 68 -6.73 -0.29 -3.82
CA HIS A 68 -6.11 -1.18 -4.81
C HIS A 68 -7.08 -1.60 -5.92
N ARG A 69 -8.37 -1.77 -5.59
CA ARG A 69 -9.40 -2.04 -6.60
C ARG A 69 -9.51 -0.86 -7.56
N ALA A 70 -9.55 0.38 -7.06
CA ALA A 70 -9.62 1.57 -7.90
C ALA A 70 -8.42 1.69 -8.85
N VAL A 71 -7.22 1.35 -8.40
CA VAL A 71 -6.01 1.29 -9.24
C VAL A 71 -6.18 0.26 -10.36
N ILE A 72 -6.60 -0.97 -10.04
CA ILE A 72 -6.77 -2.03 -11.03
C ILE A 72 -7.88 -1.71 -12.03
N ASP A 73 -9.00 -1.15 -11.57
CA ASP A 73 -10.10 -0.75 -12.44
C ASP A 73 -9.68 0.37 -13.41
N ALA A 74 -8.80 1.28 -12.96
CA ALA A 74 -8.24 2.32 -13.82
C ALA A 74 -7.30 1.74 -14.89
N LEU A 75 -6.43 0.81 -14.50
CA LEU A 75 -5.55 0.10 -15.42
C LEU A 75 -6.35 -0.72 -16.45
N ALA A 76 -7.37 -1.47 -16.00
CA ALA A 76 -8.23 -2.27 -16.87
C ALA A 76 -9.02 -1.42 -17.87
N SER A 77 -9.34 -0.17 -17.51
CA SER A 77 -9.98 0.79 -18.43
C SER A 77 -9.02 1.45 -19.43
N ASN A 78 -7.72 1.10 -19.43
CA ASN A 78 -6.68 1.75 -20.23
C ASN A 78 -6.63 3.29 -20.05
N ASP A 79 -6.94 3.77 -18.83
CA ASP A 79 -6.87 5.19 -18.48
C ASP A 79 -5.65 5.45 -17.57
N PRO A 80 -4.48 5.79 -18.13
CA PRO A 80 -3.27 6.02 -17.34
C PRO A 80 -3.40 7.23 -16.41
N LYS A 81 -4.19 8.25 -16.75
CA LYS A 81 -4.38 9.43 -15.90
C LYS A 81 -5.17 9.05 -14.66
N ARG A 82 -6.20 8.23 -14.80
CA ARG A 82 -6.98 7.70 -13.69
C ARG A 82 -6.16 6.75 -12.83
N ALA A 83 -5.30 5.92 -13.42
CA ALA A 83 -4.43 5.02 -12.66
C ALA A 83 -3.41 5.80 -11.81
N VAL A 84 -2.78 6.83 -12.37
CA VAL A 84 -1.88 7.73 -11.63
C VAL A 84 -2.61 8.44 -10.50
N ARG A 85 -3.82 8.94 -10.75
CA ARG A 85 -4.62 9.60 -9.70
C ARG A 85 -4.97 8.63 -8.56
N ALA A 86 -5.46 7.43 -8.88
CA ALA A 86 -5.81 6.43 -7.88
C ALA A 86 -4.59 6.01 -7.03
N MET A 87 -3.41 5.86 -7.64
CA MET A 87 -2.18 5.56 -6.91
C MET A 87 -1.74 6.74 -6.01
N ARG A 88 -1.92 7.99 -6.45
CA ARG A 88 -1.64 9.16 -5.60
C ARG A 88 -2.56 9.20 -4.40
N GLU A 89 -3.86 9.01 -4.61
CA GLU A 89 -4.86 8.96 -3.53
C GLU A 89 -4.53 7.85 -2.51
N HIS A 90 -4.14 6.66 -3.00
CA HIS A 90 -3.67 5.57 -2.15
C HIS A 90 -2.48 5.99 -1.26
N LEU A 91 -1.46 6.64 -1.84
CA LEU A 91 -0.30 7.13 -1.09
C LEU A 91 -0.66 8.28 -0.13
N ASP A 92 -1.57 9.17 -0.52
CA ASP A 92 -2.05 10.29 0.29
C ASP A 92 -2.84 9.81 1.52
N HIS A 93 -3.40 8.59 1.51
CA HIS A 93 -3.99 8.01 2.72
C HIS A 93 -2.97 7.36 3.65
N VAL A 94 -1.76 7.11 3.18
CA VAL A 94 -0.66 6.55 3.97
C VAL A 94 0.13 7.67 4.68
N LEU A 95 0.35 8.81 4.02
CA LEU A 95 1.22 9.89 4.55
C LEU A 95 0.70 10.60 5.81
N PRO A 96 -0.58 10.99 5.96
CA PRO A 96 -1.05 11.72 7.13
C PRO A 96 -0.92 10.91 8.41
N VAL A 97 -1.17 9.60 8.33
CA VAL A 97 -1.09 8.78 9.52
C VAL A 97 0.36 8.38 9.85
N LEU A 98 1.33 8.56 8.93
CA LEU A 98 2.77 8.57 9.26
C LEU A 98 3.10 9.72 10.22
N GLU A 99 2.65 10.94 9.93
CA GLU A 99 2.84 12.10 10.81
C GLU A 99 2.18 11.92 12.17
N ILE A 100 0.96 11.36 12.19
CA ILE A 100 0.26 11.06 13.46
C ILE A 100 1.03 10.00 14.25
N THR A 101 1.50 8.94 13.60
CA THR A 101 2.23 7.85 14.25
C THR A 101 3.57 8.34 14.79
N ARG A 102 4.27 9.21 14.05
CA ARG A 102 5.50 9.88 14.51
C ARG A 102 5.28 10.72 15.76
N ARG A 103 4.16 11.44 15.82
CA ARG A 103 3.78 12.23 17.00
C ARG A 103 3.38 11.37 18.19
N LEU A 104 2.64 10.28 17.98
CA LEU A 104 2.10 9.45 19.05
C LEU A 104 3.09 8.41 19.58
N ARG A 105 4.01 7.94 18.74
CA ARG A 105 4.97 6.87 19.05
C ARG A 105 6.39 7.28 18.63
N PRO A 106 6.94 8.37 19.19
CA PRO A 106 8.24 8.90 18.79
C PRO A 106 9.39 7.91 18.97
N GLU A 107 9.24 6.91 19.87
CA GLU A 107 10.22 5.86 20.11
C GLU A 107 10.49 4.95 18.89
N TYR A 108 9.61 4.95 17.88
CA TYR A 108 9.82 4.22 16.62
C TYR A 108 10.57 5.04 15.54
N PHE A 109 10.89 6.31 15.80
CA PHE A 109 11.42 7.26 14.81
C PHE A 109 12.74 7.91 15.23
N THR A 110 13.47 7.34 16.20
CA THR A 110 14.80 7.85 16.58
C THR A 110 15.79 7.77 15.41
N VAL A 111 16.56 8.85 15.27
CA VAL A 111 17.55 9.14 14.21
C VAL A 111 18.64 8.08 14.15
#